data_AF-A0A251QTR2-F1
#
_entry.id   AF-A0A251QTR2-F1
#
_cell.length_a   1.000
_cell.length_b   1.000
_cell.length_c   1.000
_cell.angle_alpha   90.00
_cell.angle_beta   90.00
_cell.angle_gamma   90.00
#
_symmetry.space_group_name_H-M   'P 1'
#
loop_
_entity.id
_entity.type
_entity.pdbx_description
1 polymer ?
#
loop_
_entity_poly.entity_id
_entity_poly.type
_entity_poly.pdbx_seq_one_letter_code
_entity_poly.pdbx_strand_id
1 'polypeptide(L)'
;MQASQNLEIQNQSTNMEAETATEEGLSLIKQLASCNKSGRDRALRVLLKTWLPTQLNLHDDHMKKLWKGLFYCVWHADKVPVQTQLIDRLSSLVLSLHLPLSIHYFSAFLLTMRREWSGIDALRLDKFYLLIRRFMASFFALMRNNLWDLELVKRLMGVLEEVTFFADDKFLGNGVNYHIASVFLEELRPYLPLKAEVLEVVLVSFISVSAKVPDKVLLGKIRSNMFDALLGAGKRLLEVKKLGEDVGSGDEVMVFGSIALTMGFSSKFYELGSSPECCQGNRKVLFGLHEEFLKLEKELESSGIEISIPDVVYNDDEVVPTLVPLAGEEMEVGNSEPSEVVMVNGSAEKLLKKCKNREKDTGAADTKAEKKKKKKKKNKKENGILDSDSEKSSTDRENENVVANDAV
;
A
#
# COMPACT_ATOMS: atom_id res chain seq x y z
N MET A 1 35.36 7.27 43.87
CA MET A 1 36.57 7.24 43.02
C MET A 1 36.63 5.95 42.21
N GLN A 2 37.24 4.84 42.65
CA GLN A 2 37.36 3.63 41.79
C GLN A 2 36.03 3.13 41.21
N ALA A 3 34.97 3.01 42.01
CA ALA A 3 33.64 2.61 41.51
C ALA A 3 33.07 3.58 40.45
N SER A 4 33.38 4.88 40.58
CA SER A 4 32.98 5.93 39.62
C SER A 4 33.75 5.79 38.31
N GLN A 5 35.08 5.61 38.39
CA GLN A 5 35.94 5.40 37.23
C GLN A 5 35.61 4.10 36.49
N ASN A 6 35.26 3.02 37.21
CA ASN A 6 34.83 1.77 36.58
C ASN A 6 33.51 1.94 35.80
N LEU A 7 32.51 2.65 36.36
CA LEU A 7 31.30 3.01 35.61
C LEU A 7 31.62 3.84 34.36
N GLU A 8 32.52 4.81 34.49
CA GLU A 8 32.86 5.74 33.42
C GLU A 8 33.63 5.04 32.29
N ILE A 9 34.53 4.11 32.61
CA ILE A 9 35.21 3.23 31.65
C ILE A 9 34.21 2.29 30.97
N GLN A 10 33.30 1.66 31.72
CA GLN A 10 32.26 0.79 31.12
C GLN A 10 31.36 1.57 30.15
N ASN A 11 30.90 2.77 30.54
CA ASN A 11 30.08 3.63 29.69
C ASN A 11 30.84 4.08 28.42
N GLN A 12 32.14 4.35 28.51
CA GLN A 12 32.98 4.66 27.35
C GLN A 12 33.13 3.45 26.41
N SER A 13 33.32 2.25 26.95
CA SER A 13 33.37 1.02 26.14
C SER A 13 32.05 0.75 25.42
N THR A 14 30.91 0.81 26.12
CA THR A 14 29.59 0.56 25.49
C THR A 14 29.22 1.60 24.44
N ASN A 15 29.64 2.87 24.63
CA ASN A 15 29.44 3.91 23.61
C ASN A 15 30.27 3.62 22.35
N MET A 16 31.54 3.24 22.51
CA MET A 16 32.41 2.90 21.39
C MET A 16 31.93 1.66 20.61
N GLU A 17 31.39 0.65 21.31
CA GLU A 17 30.71 -0.51 20.69
C GLU A 17 29.44 -0.12 19.93
N ALA A 18 28.63 0.82 20.44
CA ALA A 18 27.44 1.33 19.74
C ALA A 18 27.78 2.20 18.52
N GLU A 19 28.82 3.03 18.61
CA GLU A 19 29.32 3.85 17.49
C GLU A 19 29.88 2.96 16.37
N THR A 20 30.76 2.02 16.69
CA THR A 20 31.32 1.08 15.69
C THR A 20 30.24 0.22 15.04
N ALA A 21 29.28 -0.32 15.79
CA ALA A 21 28.13 -1.02 15.22
C ALA A 21 27.30 -0.13 14.28
N THR A 22 27.18 1.17 14.57
CA THR A 22 26.50 2.14 13.70
C THR A 22 27.29 2.40 12.41
N GLU A 23 28.62 2.49 12.48
CA GLU A 23 29.48 2.64 11.29
C GLU A 23 29.46 1.41 10.38
N GLU A 24 29.46 0.19 10.93
CA GLU A 24 29.28 -1.04 10.17
C GLU A 24 27.93 -1.04 9.41
N GLY A 25 26.86 -0.64 10.09
CA GLY A 25 25.54 -0.44 9.48
C GLY A 25 25.56 0.54 8.30
N LEU A 26 26.21 1.69 8.48
CA LEU A 26 26.39 2.67 7.42
C LEU A 26 27.24 2.15 6.25
N SER A 27 28.22 1.29 6.51
CA SER A 27 28.98 0.58 5.47
C SER A 27 28.09 -0.39 4.68
N LEU A 28 27.28 -1.21 5.37
CA LEU A 28 26.33 -2.13 4.74
C LEU A 28 25.27 -1.38 3.91
N ILE A 29 24.75 -0.25 4.40
CA ILE A 29 23.81 0.61 3.66
C ILE A 29 24.44 1.17 2.38
N LYS A 30 25.70 1.63 2.44
CA LYS A 30 26.45 2.08 1.24
C LYS A 30 26.62 0.93 0.23
N GLN A 31 26.88 -0.30 0.70
CA GLN A 31 27.04 -1.48 -0.14
C GLN A 31 25.73 -1.90 -0.85
N LEU A 32 24.54 -1.48 -0.38
CA LEU A 32 23.29 -1.71 -1.11
C LEU A 32 23.26 -1.02 -2.48
N ALA A 33 23.99 0.09 -2.64
CA ALA A 33 24.13 0.80 -3.91
C ALA A 33 25.24 0.21 -4.83
N SER A 34 25.88 -0.89 -4.43
CA SER A 34 26.96 -1.50 -5.23
C SER A 34 26.44 -2.12 -6.53
N CYS A 35 27.14 -1.83 -7.63
CA CYS A 35 26.94 -2.50 -8.92
C CYS A 35 27.35 -3.98 -8.89
N ASN A 36 28.20 -4.41 -7.94
CA ASN A 36 28.50 -5.82 -7.73
C ASN A 36 27.30 -6.54 -7.07
N LYS A 37 26.63 -7.42 -7.83
CA LYS A 37 25.50 -8.21 -7.35
C LYS A 37 25.85 -9.06 -6.12
N SER A 38 26.92 -9.86 -6.16
CA SER A 38 27.22 -10.78 -5.04
C SER A 38 27.64 -10.04 -3.76
N GLY A 39 28.29 -8.89 -3.91
CA GLY A 39 28.56 -7.95 -2.82
C GLY A 39 27.27 -7.38 -2.21
N ARG A 40 26.39 -6.82 -3.05
CA ARG A 40 25.09 -6.27 -2.63
C ARG A 40 24.20 -7.33 -1.97
N ASP A 41 24.08 -8.50 -2.58
CA ASP A 41 23.27 -9.61 -2.07
C ASP A 41 23.82 -10.16 -0.74
N ARG A 42 25.14 -10.07 -0.51
CA ARG A 42 25.77 -10.38 0.79
C ARG A 42 25.49 -9.30 1.83
N ALA A 43 25.68 -8.02 1.49
CA ALA A 43 25.39 -6.89 2.37
C ALA A 43 23.91 -6.90 2.81
N LEU A 44 22.98 -7.13 1.88
CA LEU A 44 21.55 -7.29 2.13
C LEU A 44 21.21 -8.56 2.93
N ARG A 45 22.05 -9.61 2.91
CA ARG A 45 21.92 -10.74 3.83
C ARG A 45 22.29 -10.34 5.26
N VAL A 46 23.50 -9.82 5.48
CA VAL A 46 24.00 -9.42 6.81
C VAL A 46 23.14 -8.31 7.42
N LEU A 47 22.81 -7.27 6.66
CA LEU A 47 22.07 -6.10 7.17
C LEU A 47 20.73 -6.51 7.78
N LEU A 48 19.91 -7.28 7.07
CA LEU A 48 18.55 -7.60 7.54
C LEU A 48 18.47 -8.83 8.46
N LYS A 49 19.46 -9.76 8.42
CA LYS A 49 19.47 -10.93 9.33
C LYS A 49 20.24 -10.69 10.63
N THR A 50 21.18 -9.74 10.66
CA THR A 50 22.12 -9.59 11.78
C THR A 50 22.16 -8.17 12.29
N TRP A 51 22.43 -7.18 11.44
CA TRP A 51 22.66 -5.81 11.91
C TRP A 51 21.38 -5.09 12.35
N LEU A 52 20.34 -5.05 11.51
CA LEU A 52 19.11 -4.30 11.81
C LEU A 52 18.34 -4.89 13.01
N PRO A 53 18.25 -6.23 13.20
CA PRO A 53 17.60 -6.80 14.38
C PRO A 53 18.30 -6.54 15.73
N THR A 54 19.60 -6.22 15.76
CA THR A 54 20.29 -5.87 17.01
C THR A 54 20.16 -4.39 17.39
N GLN A 55 19.54 -3.56 16.55
CA GLN A 55 19.33 -2.14 16.87
C GLN A 55 18.06 -1.96 17.73
N LEU A 56 18.14 -1.14 18.77
CA LEU A 56 16.98 -0.71 19.58
C LEU A 56 16.29 0.53 18.97
N ASN A 57 17.08 1.41 18.37
CA ASN A 57 16.68 2.61 17.66
C ASN A 57 17.62 2.84 16.47
N LEU A 58 17.26 3.76 15.57
CA LEU A 58 18.10 4.19 14.47
C LEU A 58 17.76 5.64 14.15
N HIS A 59 18.76 6.48 13.87
CA HIS A 59 18.52 7.87 13.50
C HIS A 59 17.77 7.97 12.17
N ASP A 60 16.83 8.90 12.08
CA ASP A 60 16.00 9.22 10.91
C ASP A 60 16.75 9.14 9.57
N ASP A 61 17.88 9.85 9.46
CA ASP A 61 18.64 9.89 8.21
C ASP A 61 19.28 8.54 7.86
N HIS A 62 19.58 7.70 8.84
CA HIS A 62 20.13 6.37 8.62
C HIS A 62 19.01 5.42 8.17
N MET A 63 17.81 5.53 8.75
CA MET A 63 16.64 4.81 8.29
C MET A 63 16.21 5.23 6.88
N LYS A 64 16.23 6.54 6.56
CA LYS A 64 15.94 7.08 5.21
C LYS A 64 16.98 6.64 4.17
N LYS A 65 18.27 6.60 4.53
CA LYS A 65 19.35 6.05 3.68
C LYS A 65 19.19 4.54 3.47
N LEU A 66 18.90 3.78 4.53
CA LEU A 66 18.59 2.35 4.46
C LEU A 66 17.45 2.10 3.49
N TRP A 67 16.29 2.73 3.69
CA TRP A 67 15.12 2.50 2.86
C TRP A 67 15.32 2.89 1.40
N LYS A 68 16.10 3.94 1.10
CA LYS A 68 16.52 4.22 -0.28
C LYS A 68 17.32 3.06 -0.88
N GLY A 69 18.24 2.46 -0.14
CA GLY A 69 18.99 1.27 -0.56
C GLY A 69 18.09 0.04 -0.78
N LEU A 70 17.12 -0.21 0.11
CA LEU A 70 16.16 -1.31 0.00
C LEU A 70 15.21 -1.14 -1.20
N PHE A 71 14.75 0.08 -1.45
CA PHE A 71 13.95 0.42 -2.64
C PHE A 71 14.68 0.05 -3.93
N TYR A 72 15.97 0.40 -4.08
CA TYR A 72 16.73 0.01 -5.26
C TYR A 72 17.08 -1.49 -5.33
N CYS A 73 17.12 -2.19 -4.19
CA CYS A 73 17.19 -3.66 -4.20
C CYS A 73 15.92 -4.27 -4.83
N VAL A 74 14.73 -3.76 -4.50
CA VAL A 74 13.47 -4.17 -5.15
C VAL A 74 13.40 -3.71 -6.60
N TRP A 75 13.88 -2.50 -6.92
CA TRP A 75 13.97 -1.97 -8.29
C TRP A 75 14.75 -2.90 -9.25
N HIS A 76 15.86 -3.48 -8.78
CA HIS A 76 16.71 -4.42 -9.53
C HIS A 76 16.33 -5.91 -9.36
N ALA A 77 15.23 -6.24 -8.67
CA ALA A 77 14.69 -7.59 -8.66
C ALA A 77 13.85 -7.82 -9.94
N ASP A 78 14.41 -8.51 -10.94
CA ASP A 78 13.77 -8.67 -12.26
C ASP A 78 12.98 -9.99 -12.42
N LYS A 79 13.34 -11.05 -11.68
CA LYS A 79 12.62 -12.34 -11.72
C LYS A 79 11.55 -12.40 -10.63
N VAL A 80 10.32 -12.79 -10.96
CA VAL A 80 9.17 -12.84 -10.02
C VAL A 80 9.47 -13.59 -8.71
N PRO A 81 10.09 -14.80 -8.69
CA PRO A 81 10.41 -15.47 -7.42
C PRO A 81 11.37 -14.67 -6.54
N VAL A 82 12.31 -13.93 -7.14
CA VAL A 82 13.27 -13.07 -6.43
C VAL A 82 12.59 -11.79 -5.93
N GLN A 83 11.62 -11.26 -6.67
CA GLN A 83 10.78 -10.14 -6.22
C GLN A 83 9.98 -10.55 -4.97
N THR A 84 9.21 -11.64 -5.04
CA THR A 84 8.40 -12.13 -3.93
C THR A 84 9.26 -12.46 -2.70
N GLN A 85 10.33 -13.27 -2.86
CA GLN A 85 11.21 -13.63 -1.74
C GLN A 85 11.90 -12.41 -1.10
N LEU A 86 12.26 -11.39 -1.88
CA LEU A 86 12.79 -10.15 -1.34
C LEU A 86 11.71 -9.35 -0.61
N ILE A 87 10.54 -9.17 -1.21
CA ILE A 87 9.42 -8.40 -0.65
C ILE A 87 8.97 -9.01 0.69
N ASP A 88 8.70 -10.31 0.73
CA ASP A 88 8.22 -11.02 1.93
C ASP A 88 9.27 -10.91 3.06
N ARG A 89 10.57 -10.98 2.72
CA ARG A 89 11.69 -10.79 3.66
C ARG A 89 11.86 -9.34 4.14
N LEU A 90 11.42 -8.34 3.35
CA LEU A 90 11.42 -6.95 3.79
C LEU A 90 10.23 -6.66 4.70
N SER A 91 9.03 -7.15 4.38
CA SER A 91 7.84 -6.91 5.21
C SER A 91 7.89 -7.67 6.54
N SER A 92 8.44 -8.90 6.55
CA SER A 92 8.60 -9.69 7.78
C SER A 92 9.42 -9.00 8.87
N LEU A 93 10.28 -8.04 8.53
CA LEU A 93 11.07 -7.27 9.51
C LEU A 93 10.19 -6.39 10.41
N VAL A 94 9.03 -5.94 9.93
CA VAL A 94 8.03 -5.25 10.77
C VAL A 94 7.62 -6.13 11.96
N LEU A 95 7.72 -7.46 11.85
CA LEU A 95 7.36 -8.41 12.91
C LEU A 95 8.56 -8.88 13.75
N SER A 96 9.80 -8.67 13.30
CA SER A 96 11.02 -9.19 13.97
C SER A 96 11.91 -8.12 14.60
N LEU A 97 11.62 -6.83 14.40
CA LEU A 97 12.34 -5.71 15.02
C LEU A 97 11.67 -5.29 16.33
N HIS A 98 12.46 -4.76 17.27
CA HIS A 98 11.94 -4.14 18.48
C HIS A 98 10.88 -3.08 18.15
N LEU A 99 9.75 -3.07 18.87
CA LEU A 99 8.54 -2.33 18.50
C LEU A 99 8.76 -0.85 18.11
N PRO A 100 9.57 -0.03 18.82
CA PRO A 100 9.84 1.35 18.40
C PRO A 100 10.58 1.44 17.06
N LEU A 101 11.53 0.54 16.81
CA LEU A 101 12.26 0.46 15.55
C LEU A 101 11.40 -0.10 14.42
N SER A 102 10.50 -1.06 14.70
CA SER A 102 9.52 -1.56 13.74
C SER A 102 8.60 -0.44 13.23
N ILE A 103 8.07 0.39 14.14
CA ILE A 103 7.22 1.54 13.78
C ILE A 103 8.00 2.57 12.96
N HIS A 104 9.26 2.86 13.30
CA HIS A 104 10.12 3.75 12.50
C HIS A 104 10.44 3.13 11.12
N TYR A 105 10.73 1.83 11.05
CA TYR A 105 10.98 1.11 9.80
C TYR A 105 9.75 1.13 8.88
N PHE A 106 8.54 1.00 9.42
CA PHE A 106 7.28 1.13 8.68
C PHE A 106 6.99 2.59 8.24
N SER A 107 7.23 3.59 9.10
CA SER A 107 7.11 5.01 8.74
C SER A 107 8.04 5.39 7.58
N ALA A 108 9.33 5.03 7.68
CA ALA A 108 10.32 5.34 6.65
C ALA A 108 10.12 4.54 5.34
N PHE A 109 9.46 3.37 5.40
CA PHE A 109 8.94 2.66 4.24
C PHE A 109 7.92 3.51 3.49
N LEU A 110 6.84 3.94 4.17
CA LEU A 110 5.75 4.72 3.57
C LEU A 110 6.27 6.03 2.94
N LEU A 111 7.12 6.75 3.67
CA LEU A 111 7.79 7.96 3.20
C LEU A 111 8.63 7.71 1.94
N THR A 112 9.38 6.60 1.89
CA THR A 112 10.22 6.26 0.74
C THR A 112 9.40 5.82 -0.46
N MET A 113 8.32 5.06 -0.24
CA MET A 113 7.40 4.70 -1.31
C MET A 113 6.77 5.93 -1.94
N ARG A 114 6.27 6.90 -1.15
CA ARG A 114 5.75 8.18 -1.67
C ARG A 114 6.79 8.97 -2.46
N ARG A 115 7.98 9.13 -1.90
CA ARG A 115 9.06 9.95 -2.48
C ARG A 115 9.50 9.46 -3.86
N GLU A 116 9.65 8.15 -4.03
CA GLU A 116 10.16 7.56 -5.26
C GLU A 116 9.03 7.17 -6.26
N TRP A 117 7.75 7.24 -5.85
CA TRP A 117 6.60 6.67 -6.59
C TRP A 117 6.51 7.11 -8.05
N SER A 118 6.60 8.42 -8.30
CA SER A 118 6.51 8.99 -9.65
C SER A 118 7.72 8.71 -10.54
N GLY A 119 8.79 8.15 -9.97
CA GLY A 119 9.93 7.63 -10.73
C GLY A 119 9.75 6.19 -11.22
N ILE A 120 8.74 5.47 -10.73
CA ILE A 120 8.47 4.06 -11.09
C ILE A 120 7.81 4.00 -12.46
N ASP A 121 8.47 3.33 -13.41
CA ASP A 121 7.87 3.04 -14.72
C ASP A 121 6.88 1.87 -14.67
N ALA A 122 5.97 1.83 -15.65
CA ALA A 122 4.88 0.86 -15.69
C ALA A 122 5.34 -0.62 -15.65
N LEU A 123 6.54 -0.95 -16.15
CA LEU A 123 7.06 -2.33 -16.14
C LEU A 123 7.58 -2.76 -14.76
N ARG A 124 7.71 -1.83 -13.81
CA ARG A 124 8.15 -2.09 -12.43
C ARG A 124 7.03 -1.94 -11.40
N LEU A 125 5.87 -1.43 -11.78
CA LEU A 125 4.84 -1.00 -10.83
C LEU A 125 4.23 -2.15 -10.01
N ASP A 126 3.96 -3.30 -10.63
CA ASP A 126 3.29 -4.45 -9.98
C ASP A 126 4.04 -4.97 -8.75
N LYS A 127 5.37 -5.05 -8.79
CA LYS A 127 6.18 -5.48 -7.63
C LYS A 127 6.19 -4.45 -6.51
N PHE A 128 5.98 -3.16 -6.81
CA PHE A 128 5.83 -2.12 -5.79
C PHE A 128 4.40 -2.07 -5.21
N TYR A 129 3.37 -2.42 -5.99
CA TYR A 129 2.04 -2.70 -5.46
C TYR A 129 2.03 -3.93 -4.54
N LEU A 130 2.74 -5.00 -4.91
CA LEU A 130 2.92 -6.18 -4.05
C LEU A 130 3.71 -5.85 -2.77
N LEU A 131 4.76 -5.02 -2.86
CA LEU A 131 5.52 -4.55 -1.70
C LEU A 131 4.63 -3.80 -0.70
N ILE A 132 3.82 -2.84 -1.16
CA ILE A 132 2.88 -2.13 -0.28
C ILE A 132 1.86 -3.09 0.32
N ARG A 133 1.28 -4.00 -0.48
CA ARG A 133 0.30 -4.97 0.01
C ARG A 133 0.88 -5.86 1.11
N ARG A 134 2.13 -6.35 0.95
CA ARG A 134 2.84 -7.14 1.96
C ARG A 134 3.21 -6.34 3.21
N PHE A 135 3.54 -5.07 3.09
CA PHE A 135 3.72 -4.19 4.24
C PHE A 135 2.42 -3.92 4.99
N MET A 136 1.27 -3.82 4.31
CA MET A 136 -0.05 -3.75 4.96
C MET A 136 -0.42 -5.07 5.67
N ALA A 137 -0.11 -6.23 5.07
CA ALA A 137 -0.26 -7.52 5.75
C ALA A 137 0.55 -7.58 7.06
N SER A 138 1.81 -7.13 7.02
CA SER A 138 2.69 -7.10 8.20
C SER A 138 2.32 -6.00 9.21
N PHE A 139 1.65 -4.94 8.80
CA PHE A 139 1.08 -3.91 9.68
C PHE A 139 -0.04 -4.48 10.56
N PHE A 140 -1.00 -5.20 9.98
CA PHE A 140 -2.05 -5.87 10.76
C PHE A 140 -1.52 -7.07 11.56
N ALA A 141 -0.56 -7.83 11.02
CA ALA A 141 0.11 -8.88 11.79
C ALA A 141 0.84 -8.32 13.02
N LEU A 142 1.42 -7.11 12.94
CA LEU A 142 2.03 -6.44 14.11
C LEU A 142 0.99 -6.12 15.18
N MET A 143 -0.21 -5.65 14.78
CA MET A 143 -1.32 -5.42 15.70
C MET A 143 -1.78 -6.74 16.36
N ARG A 144 -2.00 -7.82 15.59
CA ARG A 144 -2.38 -9.15 16.10
C ARG A 144 -1.32 -9.73 17.05
N ASN A 145 -0.04 -9.59 16.74
CA ASN A 145 1.07 -10.05 17.59
C ASN A 145 1.17 -9.28 18.92
N ASN A 146 0.56 -8.09 19.00
CA ASN A 146 0.44 -7.29 20.22
C ASN A 146 -1.01 -7.26 20.73
N LEU A 147 -1.78 -8.33 20.45
CA LEU A 147 -3.15 -8.58 20.94
C LEU A 147 -4.17 -7.45 20.69
N TRP A 148 -3.92 -6.64 19.65
CA TRP A 148 -4.68 -5.44 19.31
C TRP A 148 -4.76 -4.41 20.45
N ASP A 149 -3.66 -4.23 21.18
CA ASP A 149 -3.50 -3.13 22.14
C ASP A 149 -3.92 -1.79 21.51
N LEU A 150 -4.90 -1.11 22.15
CA LEU A 150 -5.55 0.06 21.57
C LEU A 150 -4.59 1.24 21.42
N GLU A 151 -3.56 1.35 22.25
CA GLU A 151 -2.60 2.44 22.15
C GLU A 151 -1.61 2.23 21.01
N LEU A 152 -1.13 1.00 20.82
CA LEU A 152 -0.36 0.62 19.63
C LEU A 152 -1.19 0.72 18.35
N VAL A 153 -2.46 0.30 18.35
CA VAL A 153 -3.35 0.41 17.18
C VAL A 153 -3.54 1.88 16.79
N LYS A 154 -3.86 2.77 17.74
CA LYS A 154 -3.91 4.23 17.49
C LYS A 154 -2.58 4.75 16.94
N ARG A 155 -1.44 4.39 17.55
CA ARG A 155 -0.12 4.86 17.13
C ARG A 155 0.23 4.41 15.70
N LEU A 156 -0.12 3.18 15.33
CA LEU A 156 0.09 2.64 13.98
C LEU A 156 -0.84 3.31 12.96
N MET A 157 -2.11 3.53 13.30
CA MET A 157 -3.04 4.29 12.46
C MET A 157 -2.60 5.76 12.30
N GLY A 158 -2.12 6.39 13.37
CA GLY A 158 -1.54 7.73 13.34
C GLY A 158 -0.35 7.86 12.39
N VAL A 159 0.59 6.90 12.41
CA VAL A 159 1.69 6.84 11.42
C VAL A 159 1.17 6.71 9.99
N LEU A 160 0.08 5.98 9.77
CA LEU A 160 -0.53 5.86 8.44
C LEU A 160 -1.19 7.18 8.00
N GLU A 161 -1.92 7.86 8.89
CA GLU A 161 -2.51 9.18 8.66
C GLU A 161 -1.44 10.24 8.38
N GLU A 162 -0.47 10.40 9.30
CA GLU A 162 0.60 11.40 9.22
C GLU A 162 1.48 11.22 7.97
N VAL A 163 1.91 10.00 7.65
CA VAL A 163 2.88 9.75 6.58
C VAL A 163 2.22 9.50 5.22
N THR A 164 0.94 9.10 5.17
CA THR A 164 0.21 8.88 3.90
C THR A 164 -0.94 9.83 3.71
N PHE A 165 -2.01 9.75 4.49
CA PHE A 165 -3.26 10.43 4.12
C PHE A 165 -3.25 11.95 4.30
N PHE A 166 -2.41 12.48 5.20
CA PHE A 166 -2.30 13.91 5.50
C PHE A 166 -0.91 14.51 5.28
N ALA A 167 0.12 13.74 4.90
CA ALA A 167 1.48 14.28 4.79
C ALA A 167 1.60 15.39 3.73
N ASP A 168 1.89 16.60 4.20
CA ASP A 168 2.16 17.81 3.43
C ASP A 168 3.60 17.78 2.85
N ASP A 169 3.81 16.87 1.90
CA ASP A 169 5.03 16.82 1.09
C ASP A 169 4.73 17.16 -0.38
N LYS A 170 5.79 17.52 -1.12
CA LYS A 170 5.72 17.88 -2.54
C LYS A 170 5.96 16.67 -3.45
N PHE A 171 5.83 15.44 -2.95
CA PHE A 171 6.03 14.24 -3.75
C PHE A 171 4.75 13.91 -4.52
N LEU A 172 4.88 13.44 -5.76
CA LEU A 172 3.75 12.96 -6.57
C LEU A 172 3.40 11.51 -6.18
N GLY A 173 3.26 11.29 -4.86
CA GLY A 173 3.20 9.99 -4.20
C GLY A 173 1.80 9.40 -4.03
N ASN A 174 0.75 10.12 -4.42
CA ASN A 174 -0.65 9.82 -4.06
C ASN A 174 -1.10 8.40 -4.48
N GLY A 175 -0.48 7.80 -5.51
CA GLY A 175 -0.75 6.42 -5.91
C GLY A 175 -0.44 5.37 -4.83
N VAL A 176 0.49 5.65 -3.91
CA VAL A 176 0.71 4.87 -2.68
C VAL A 176 -0.54 4.93 -1.80
N ASN A 177 -1.02 6.13 -1.50
CA ASN A 177 -2.21 6.36 -0.66
C ASN A 177 -3.46 5.70 -1.27
N TYR A 178 -3.66 5.84 -2.59
CA TYR A 178 -4.76 5.20 -3.32
C TYR A 178 -4.71 3.68 -3.22
N HIS A 179 -3.52 3.07 -3.29
CA HIS A 179 -3.34 1.62 -3.22
C HIS A 179 -3.54 1.09 -1.80
N ILE A 180 -2.99 1.77 -0.79
CA ILE A 180 -3.24 1.48 0.63
C ILE A 180 -4.75 1.49 0.90
N ALA A 181 -5.46 2.55 0.53
CA ALA A 181 -6.91 2.65 0.67
C ALA A 181 -7.69 1.63 -0.18
N SER A 182 -7.08 1.04 -1.22
CA SER A 182 -7.70 -0.04 -2.02
C SER A 182 -7.56 -1.40 -1.33
N VAL A 183 -6.39 -1.72 -0.76
CA VAL A 183 -6.13 -3.04 -0.16
C VAL A 183 -6.45 -3.12 1.34
N PHE A 184 -6.80 -2.01 1.99
CA PHE A 184 -6.90 -1.95 3.46
C PHE A 184 -7.86 -2.99 4.06
N LEU A 185 -9.10 -3.10 3.53
CA LEU A 185 -10.04 -4.13 4.01
C LEU A 185 -9.64 -5.54 3.57
N GLU A 186 -8.99 -5.71 2.42
CA GLU A 186 -8.53 -7.03 1.96
C GLU A 186 -7.46 -7.62 2.89
N GLU A 187 -6.52 -6.79 3.37
CA GLU A 187 -5.46 -7.22 4.29
C GLU A 187 -5.88 -7.20 5.77
N LEU A 188 -6.96 -6.47 6.13
CA LEU A 188 -7.58 -6.54 7.46
C LEU A 188 -8.44 -7.82 7.61
N ARG A 189 -9.10 -8.27 6.54
CA ARG A 189 -10.06 -9.39 6.56
C ARG A 189 -9.56 -10.66 7.29
N PRO A 190 -8.32 -11.14 7.13
CA PRO A 190 -7.85 -12.38 7.78
C PRO A 190 -7.84 -12.33 9.31
N TYR A 191 -7.99 -11.14 9.91
CA TYR A 191 -8.00 -10.94 11.35
C TYR A 191 -9.39 -10.68 11.93
N LEU A 192 -10.42 -10.60 11.08
CA LEU A 192 -11.80 -10.35 11.50
C LEU A 192 -12.49 -11.66 11.89
N PRO A 193 -13.43 -11.67 12.87
CA PRO A 193 -13.93 -10.50 13.62
C PRO A 193 -12.90 -9.90 14.58
N LEU A 194 -13.11 -8.63 14.94
CA LEU A 194 -12.31 -7.89 15.92
C LEU A 194 -13.23 -7.21 16.94
N LYS A 195 -12.66 -6.89 18.11
CA LYS A 195 -13.34 -6.11 19.16
C LYS A 195 -13.80 -4.76 18.62
N ALA A 196 -14.97 -4.28 19.06
CA ALA A 196 -15.60 -3.08 18.53
C ALA A 196 -14.72 -1.83 18.72
N GLU A 197 -13.97 -1.72 19.81
CA GLU A 197 -13.06 -0.60 20.11
C GLU A 197 -11.86 -0.55 19.16
N VAL A 198 -11.41 -1.71 18.68
CA VAL A 198 -10.32 -1.82 17.69
C VAL A 198 -10.84 -1.39 16.30
N LEU A 199 -12.03 -1.86 15.92
CA LEU A 199 -12.69 -1.47 14.68
C LEU A 199 -13.05 0.02 14.66
N GLU A 200 -13.46 0.58 15.79
CA GLU A 200 -13.72 2.00 15.97
C GLU A 200 -12.48 2.83 15.64
N VAL A 201 -11.33 2.56 16.29
CA VAL A 201 -10.06 3.25 16.00
C VAL A 201 -9.68 3.10 14.53
N VAL A 202 -9.70 1.87 14.01
CA VAL A 202 -9.25 1.56 12.64
C VAL A 202 -10.11 2.20 11.56
N LEU A 203 -11.43 2.27 11.74
CA LEU A 203 -12.36 2.74 10.71
C LEU A 203 -12.70 4.24 10.86
N VAL A 204 -12.72 4.81 12.08
CA VAL A 204 -12.89 6.26 12.30
C VAL A 204 -11.73 7.07 11.73
N SER A 205 -10.50 6.53 11.70
CA SER A 205 -9.39 7.09 10.92
C SER A 205 -9.80 7.39 9.48
N PHE A 206 -10.45 6.44 8.78
CA PHE A 206 -10.84 6.62 7.39
C PHE A 206 -12.05 7.56 7.19
N ILE A 207 -12.96 7.67 8.17
CA ILE A 207 -14.01 8.70 8.15
C ILE A 207 -13.38 10.10 8.35
N SER A 208 -12.41 10.21 9.26
CA SER A 208 -11.68 11.45 9.57
C SER A 208 -10.84 11.94 8.37
N VAL A 209 -10.12 11.02 7.72
CA VAL A 209 -9.46 11.27 6.42
C VAL A 209 -10.49 11.70 5.38
N SER A 210 -11.62 11.00 5.26
CA SER A 210 -12.68 11.37 4.30
C SER A 210 -13.23 12.78 4.54
N ALA A 211 -13.34 13.23 5.80
CA ALA A 211 -13.77 14.59 6.13
C ALA A 211 -12.73 15.67 5.75
N LYS A 212 -11.43 15.38 5.93
CA LYS A 212 -10.34 16.37 5.93
C LYS A 212 -9.46 16.38 4.68
N VAL A 213 -9.45 15.31 3.87
CA VAL A 213 -8.50 15.19 2.76
C VAL A 213 -8.91 16.00 1.53
N PRO A 214 -8.03 16.82 0.92
CA PRO A 214 -8.36 17.59 -0.28
C PRO A 214 -8.45 16.73 -1.55
N ASP A 215 -7.73 15.60 -1.57
CA ASP A 215 -7.62 14.68 -2.70
C ASP A 215 -8.92 13.90 -2.94
N LYS A 216 -9.57 14.20 -4.07
CA LYS A 216 -10.84 13.58 -4.48
C LYS A 216 -10.70 12.15 -4.97
N VAL A 217 -9.52 11.76 -5.46
CA VAL A 217 -9.25 10.39 -5.90
C VAL A 217 -9.04 9.51 -4.67
N LEU A 218 -8.32 10.00 -3.66
CA LEU A 218 -8.17 9.30 -2.37
C LEU A 218 -9.53 9.19 -1.64
N LEU A 219 -10.32 10.27 -1.56
CA LEU A 219 -11.70 10.22 -1.03
C LEU A 219 -12.57 9.21 -1.79
N GLY A 220 -12.51 9.19 -3.12
CA GLY A 220 -13.24 8.22 -3.95
C GLY A 220 -12.76 6.77 -3.74
N LYS A 221 -11.46 6.57 -3.48
CA LYS A 221 -10.88 5.26 -3.15
C LYS A 221 -11.31 4.77 -1.77
N ILE A 222 -11.25 5.60 -0.74
CA ILE A 222 -11.73 5.26 0.61
C ILE A 222 -13.23 4.94 0.57
N ARG A 223 -14.04 5.74 -0.13
CA ARG A 223 -15.46 5.44 -0.36
C ARG A 223 -15.64 4.06 -1.00
N SER A 224 -15.07 3.83 -2.17
CA SER A 224 -15.38 2.65 -3.00
C SER A 224 -14.81 1.33 -2.47
N ASN A 225 -13.62 1.33 -1.85
CA ASN A 225 -12.94 0.10 -1.43
C ASN A 225 -13.14 -0.20 0.07
N MET A 226 -13.76 0.71 0.81
CA MET A 226 -14.08 0.51 2.23
C MET A 226 -15.58 0.65 2.50
N PHE A 227 -16.14 1.85 2.37
CA PHE A 227 -17.49 2.13 2.86
C PHE A 227 -18.60 1.61 1.94
N ASP A 228 -18.46 1.74 0.62
CA ASP A 228 -19.39 1.12 -0.35
C ASP A 228 -19.32 -0.43 -0.28
N ALA A 229 -18.14 -0.99 0.06
CA ALA A 229 -17.93 -2.43 0.21
C ALA A 229 -18.60 -2.98 1.49
N LEU A 230 -18.37 -2.34 2.64
CA LEU A 230 -19.06 -2.62 3.91
C LEU A 230 -20.58 -2.50 3.73
N LEU A 231 -21.06 -1.37 3.23
CA LEU A 231 -22.46 -1.10 2.95
C LEU A 231 -23.09 -2.15 2.02
N GLY A 232 -22.36 -2.57 0.99
CA GLY A 232 -22.78 -3.64 0.08
C GLY A 232 -22.87 -5.01 0.76
N ALA A 233 -21.96 -5.33 1.68
CA ALA A 233 -22.03 -6.55 2.48
C ALA A 233 -23.18 -6.51 3.48
N GLY A 234 -23.40 -5.39 4.18
CA GLY A 234 -24.49 -5.21 5.13
C GLY A 234 -25.87 -5.32 4.49
N LYS A 235 -26.07 -4.73 3.30
CA LYS A 235 -27.28 -4.90 2.49
C LYS A 235 -27.55 -6.38 2.19
N ARG A 236 -26.54 -7.13 1.69
CA ARG A 236 -26.65 -8.58 1.41
C ARG A 236 -26.91 -9.41 2.68
N LEU A 237 -26.22 -9.13 3.78
CA LEU A 237 -26.41 -9.87 5.03
C LEU A 237 -27.84 -9.73 5.55
N LEU A 238 -28.38 -8.51 5.51
CA LEU A 238 -29.74 -8.23 5.92
C LEU A 238 -30.77 -8.89 5.00
N GLU A 239 -30.54 -8.95 3.69
CA GLU A 239 -31.37 -9.71 2.73
C GLU A 239 -31.39 -11.22 3.05
N VAL A 240 -30.22 -11.83 3.25
CA VAL A 240 -30.10 -13.28 3.51
C VAL A 240 -30.71 -13.65 4.88
N LYS A 241 -30.49 -12.83 5.93
CA LYS A 241 -31.13 -13.04 7.24
C LYS A 241 -32.65 -12.81 7.20
N LYS A 242 -33.16 -11.88 6.38
CA LYS A 242 -34.61 -11.72 6.11
C LYS A 242 -35.23 -12.95 5.41
N LEU A 243 -34.45 -13.74 4.66
CA LEU A 243 -34.89 -15.00 4.04
C LEU A 243 -34.84 -16.21 5.00
N GLY A 244 -34.28 -16.05 6.21
CA GLY A 244 -34.06 -17.16 7.14
C GLY A 244 -32.90 -18.09 6.76
N GLU A 245 -32.09 -17.69 5.78
CA GLU A 245 -30.87 -18.39 5.39
C GLU A 245 -29.73 -18.06 6.39
N ASP A 246 -28.83 -19.02 6.58
CA ASP A 246 -27.62 -18.83 7.39
C ASP A 246 -26.37 -18.74 6.52
N VAL A 247 -25.40 -17.94 6.97
CA VAL A 247 -24.15 -17.66 6.27
C VAL A 247 -23.00 -17.96 7.22
N GLY A 248 -22.00 -18.70 6.75
CA GLY A 248 -20.86 -19.10 7.56
C GLY A 248 -20.13 -17.90 8.16
N SER A 249 -19.72 -17.99 9.43
CA SER A 249 -19.16 -16.87 10.20
C SER A 249 -17.89 -16.24 9.61
N GLY A 250 -17.13 -16.97 8.79
CA GLY A 250 -15.96 -16.47 8.05
C GLY A 250 -16.24 -15.95 6.63
N ASP A 251 -17.50 -15.94 6.19
CA ASP A 251 -17.88 -15.37 4.89
C ASP A 251 -17.71 -13.85 4.89
N GLU A 252 -17.40 -13.28 3.72
CA GLU A 252 -17.29 -11.83 3.54
C GLU A 252 -18.58 -11.08 3.93
N VAL A 253 -19.73 -11.67 3.59
CA VAL A 253 -21.04 -11.08 3.84
C VAL A 253 -21.36 -11.05 5.33
N MET A 254 -21.00 -12.08 6.10
CA MET A 254 -21.12 -12.04 7.56
C MET A 254 -20.14 -11.02 8.15
N VAL A 255 -18.86 -11.15 7.84
CA VAL A 255 -17.78 -10.38 8.46
C VAL A 255 -17.92 -8.88 8.20
N PHE A 256 -18.01 -8.46 6.93
CA PHE A 256 -18.19 -7.05 6.58
C PHE A 256 -19.62 -6.58 6.81
N GLY A 257 -20.62 -7.48 6.75
CA GLY A 257 -22.02 -7.13 6.98
C GLY A 257 -22.31 -6.78 8.43
N SER A 258 -21.85 -7.59 9.41
CA SER A 258 -21.98 -7.24 10.83
C SER A 258 -21.33 -5.89 11.12
N ILE A 259 -20.10 -5.66 10.66
CA ILE A 259 -19.41 -4.37 10.84
C ILE A 259 -20.22 -3.20 10.24
N ALA A 260 -20.78 -3.37 9.04
CA ALA A 260 -21.61 -2.35 8.39
C ALA A 260 -22.92 -2.04 9.13
N LEU A 261 -23.42 -2.99 9.93
CA LEU A 261 -24.71 -2.93 10.61
C LEU A 261 -24.60 -2.52 12.10
N THR A 262 -23.49 -2.84 12.78
CA THR A 262 -23.34 -2.60 14.23
C THR A 262 -22.50 -1.37 14.57
N MET A 263 -21.64 -0.87 13.66
CA MET A 263 -20.73 0.24 13.96
C MET A 263 -21.38 1.63 13.93
N GLY A 264 -22.67 1.74 13.61
CA GLY A 264 -23.43 3.01 13.64
C GLY A 264 -22.85 4.10 12.73
N PHE A 265 -22.35 3.71 11.54
CA PHE A 265 -21.62 4.58 10.62
C PHE A 265 -22.40 5.83 10.23
N SER A 266 -23.73 5.79 10.15
CA SER A 266 -24.53 6.95 9.75
C SER A 266 -24.31 8.14 10.68
N SER A 267 -24.23 7.90 11.99
CA SER A 267 -24.01 8.94 13.00
C SER A 267 -22.64 9.62 12.80
N LYS A 268 -21.59 8.81 12.63
CA LYS A 268 -20.20 9.24 12.45
C LYS A 268 -20.00 10.05 11.16
N PHE A 269 -20.65 9.63 10.07
CA PHE A 269 -20.65 10.38 8.81
C PHE A 269 -21.42 11.71 8.91
N TYR A 270 -22.51 11.76 9.67
CA TYR A 270 -23.25 13.01 9.89
C TYR A 270 -22.44 13.99 10.74
N GLU A 271 -21.85 13.53 11.85
CA GLU A 271 -21.05 14.34 12.76
C GLU A 271 -19.81 14.93 12.04
N LEU A 272 -18.99 14.08 11.43
CA LEU A 272 -17.80 14.52 10.69
C LEU A 272 -18.16 15.24 9.38
N GLY A 273 -19.34 15.02 8.80
CA GLY A 273 -19.87 15.82 7.69
C GLY A 273 -20.36 17.21 8.10
N SER A 274 -20.80 17.36 9.35
CA SER A 274 -21.29 18.62 9.94
C SER A 274 -20.18 19.48 10.53
N SER A 275 -19.15 18.85 11.11
CA SER A 275 -17.98 19.50 11.74
C SER A 275 -17.42 20.70 10.94
N PRO A 276 -17.03 21.82 11.57
CA PRO A 276 -16.41 22.95 10.88
C PRO A 276 -15.08 22.57 10.19
N GLU A 277 -14.38 21.57 10.69
CA GLU A 277 -13.12 21.05 10.11
C GLU A 277 -13.34 20.27 8.80
N CYS A 278 -14.58 19.89 8.48
CA CYS A 278 -14.88 19.14 7.27
C CYS A 278 -14.73 20.01 6.02
N CYS A 279 -13.86 19.55 5.09
CA CYS A 279 -13.66 20.20 3.81
C CYS A 279 -15.00 20.32 3.06
N GLN A 280 -15.36 21.55 2.66
CA GLN A 280 -16.66 21.84 2.04
C GLN A 280 -16.96 20.94 0.83
N GLY A 281 -15.95 20.70 -0.01
CA GLY A 281 -16.05 19.80 -1.17
C GLY A 281 -16.06 18.30 -0.84
N ASN A 282 -16.06 17.89 0.43
CA ASN A 282 -16.17 16.50 0.88
C ASN A 282 -17.54 16.23 1.53
N ARG A 283 -18.19 17.25 2.11
CA ARG A 283 -19.49 17.13 2.80
C ARG A 283 -20.55 16.37 2.01
N LYS A 284 -20.65 16.59 0.69
CA LYS A 284 -21.59 15.85 -0.18
C LYS A 284 -21.34 14.33 -0.18
N VAL A 285 -20.09 13.89 -0.06
CA VAL A 285 -19.74 12.45 0.02
C VAL A 285 -20.10 11.89 1.39
N LEU A 286 -19.77 12.62 2.48
CA LEU A 286 -20.09 12.18 3.84
C LEU A 286 -21.60 12.14 4.09
N PHE A 287 -22.36 13.15 3.67
CA PHE A 287 -23.82 13.13 3.81
C PHE A 287 -24.48 12.06 2.92
N GLY A 288 -23.95 11.78 1.73
CA GLY A 288 -24.42 10.64 0.93
C GLY A 288 -24.18 9.29 1.62
N LEU A 289 -23.00 9.09 2.23
CA LEU A 289 -22.73 7.89 3.02
C LEU A 289 -23.61 7.82 4.28
N HIS A 290 -23.84 8.95 4.97
CA HIS A 290 -24.80 9.03 6.07
C HIS A 290 -26.20 8.58 5.63
N GLU A 291 -26.75 9.10 4.53
CA GLU A 291 -28.06 8.71 4.02
C GLU A 291 -28.14 7.20 3.71
N GLU A 292 -27.11 6.64 3.08
CA GLU A 292 -27.08 5.22 2.74
C GLU A 292 -26.94 4.29 3.96
N PHE A 293 -26.10 4.62 4.93
CA PHE A 293 -25.99 3.86 6.18
C PHE A 293 -27.21 4.06 7.09
N LEU A 294 -27.77 5.27 7.19
CA LEU A 294 -28.98 5.54 7.98
C LEU A 294 -30.17 4.72 7.47
N LYS A 295 -30.26 4.51 6.15
CA LYS A 295 -31.26 3.62 5.57
C LYS A 295 -31.01 2.17 5.99
N LEU A 296 -29.78 1.68 5.91
CA LEU A 296 -29.43 0.30 6.26
C LEU A 296 -29.67 0.00 7.74
N GLU A 297 -29.25 0.91 8.63
CA GLU A 297 -29.46 0.83 10.08
C GLU A 297 -30.96 0.80 10.42
N LYS A 298 -31.79 1.67 9.82
CA LYS A 298 -33.25 1.64 9.99
C LYS A 298 -33.92 0.39 9.43
N GLU A 299 -33.40 -0.16 8.33
CA GLU A 299 -33.90 -1.44 7.82
C GLU A 299 -33.60 -2.59 8.79
N LEU A 300 -32.46 -2.57 9.48
CA LEU A 300 -32.14 -3.51 10.55
C LEU A 300 -33.13 -3.36 11.73
N GLU A 301 -33.26 -2.14 12.28
CA GLU A 301 -34.21 -1.83 13.36
C GLU A 301 -35.64 -2.33 13.04
N SER A 302 -36.13 -2.03 11.84
CA SER A 302 -37.46 -2.43 11.37
C SER A 302 -37.65 -3.94 11.19
N SER A 303 -36.56 -4.70 11.06
CA SER A 303 -36.59 -6.16 10.85
C SER A 303 -36.61 -6.96 12.15
N GLY A 304 -36.19 -6.36 13.27
CA GLY A 304 -36.03 -7.04 14.56
C GLY A 304 -34.95 -8.13 14.56
N ILE A 305 -34.08 -8.18 13.55
CA ILE A 305 -32.99 -9.15 13.45
C ILE A 305 -31.83 -8.67 14.32
N GLU A 306 -31.49 -9.44 15.35
CA GLU A 306 -30.31 -9.19 16.18
C GLU A 306 -29.04 -9.65 15.45
N ILE A 307 -28.08 -8.73 15.28
CA ILE A 307 -26.79 -8.98 14.63
C ILE A 307 -25.69 -8.44 15.53
N SER A 308 -24.80 -9.32 15.96
CA SER A 308 -23.54 -8.97 16.62
C SER A 308 -22.36 -9.08 15.66
N ILE A 309 -21.25 -8.44 16.01
CA ILE A 309 -19.93 -8.87 15.55
C ILE A 309 -19.62 -10.16 16.36
N PRO A 310 -19.26 -11.29 15.72
CA PRO A 310 -18.99 -12.52 16.47
C PRO A 310 -17.80 -12.34 17.42
N ASP A 311 -17.95 -12.77 18.67
CA ASP A 311 -16.93 -12.54 19.71
C ASP A 311 -15.60 -13.25 19.42
N VAL A 312 -14.49 -12.53 19.66
CA VAL A 312 -13.14 -13.03 19.40
C VAL A 312 -12.67 -13.92 20.55
N VAL A 313 -12.96 -15.22 20.45
CA VAL A 313 -12.25 -16.23 21.23
C VAL A 313 -10.81 -16.32 20.71
N TYR A 314 -9.90 -15.61 21.36
CA TYR A 314 -8.47 -15.82 21.17
C TYR A 314 -8.08 -17.18 21.75
N ASN A 315 -8.05 -18.21 20.90
CA ASN A 315 -7.30 -19.43 21.19
C ASN A 315 -5.81 -19.08 21.08
N ASP A 316 -5.04 -19.20 22.17
CA ASP A 316 -3.60 -18.93 22.20
C ASP A 316 -2.81 -19.81 21.21
N ASP A 317 -3.38 -20.95 20.78
CA ASP A 317 -2.75 -21.97 19.95
C ASP A 317 -2.89 -21.75 18.42
N GLU A 318 -3.55 -20.69 17.94
CA GLU A 318 -3.59 -20.39 16.49
C GLU A 318 -2.25 -19.84 15.99
N VAL A 319 -1.34 -20.77 15.69
CA VAL A 319 -0.04 -20.50 15.06
C VAL A 319 -0.23 -19.69 13.78
N VAL A 320 0.45 -18.54 13.73
CA VAL A 320 0.53 -17.63 12.58
C VAL A 320 0.72 -18.43 11.27
N PRO A 321 -0.08 -18.15 10.21
CA PRO A 321 0.16 -18.66 8.87
C PRO A 321 1.58 -18.30 8.42
N THR A 322 2.49 -19.25 8.63
CA THR A 322 3.91 -18.99 8.51
C THR A 322 4.21 -18.71 7.05
N LEU A 323 4.68 -17.48 6.74
CA LEU A 323 5.24 -17.15 5.43
C LEU A 323 6.47 -18.01 5.24
N VAL A 324 6.27 -19.20 4.66
CA VAL A 324 7.24 -20.31 4.65
C VAL A 324 8.58 -19.78 4.16
N PRO A 325 9.60 -19.70 5.03
CA PRO A 325 10.92 -19.33 4.60
C PRO A 325 11.40 -20.45 3.68
N LEU A 326 11.42 -20.19 2.37
CA LEU A 326 12.11 -21.05 1.42
C LEU A 326 13.59 -21.06 1.82
N ALA A 327 13.96 -22.08 2.59
CA ALA A 327 15.34 -22.42 2.89
C ALA A 327 16.01 -22.69 1.54
N GLY A 328 16.80 -21.71 1.09
CA GLY A 328 17.51 -21.83 -0.16
C GLY A 328 18.61 -22.88 -0.01
N GLU A 329 18.37 -24.08 -0.52
CA GLU A 329 19.45 -24.95 -0.96
C GLU A 329 20.25 -24.17 -2.01
N GLU A 330 21.53 -23.91 -1.73
CA GLU A 330 22.37 -23.06 -2.57
C GLU A 330 22.79 -23.81 -3.84
N MET A 331 21.94 -23.79 -4.87
CA MET A 331 22.28 -24.37 -6.17
C MET A 331 23.20 -23.41 -6.95
N GLU A 332 24.49 -23.74 -7.03
CA GLU A 332 25.45 -23.02 -7.86
C GLU A 332 25.06 -23.13 -9.35
N VAL A 333 24.90 -21.97 -10.00
CA VAL A 333 24.60 -21.92 -11.45
C VAL A 333 25.91 -21.90 -12.24
N GLY A 334 26.46 -23.09 -12.50
CA GLY A 334 27.52 -23.30 -13.46
C GLY A 334 27.02 -23.19 -14.92
N ASN A 335 27.82 -22.59 -15.81
CA ASN A 335 27.49 -22.46 -17.23
C ASN A 335 27.72 -23.78 -18.00
N SER A 336 26.68 -24.30 -18.67
CA SER A 336 26.80 -25.03 -19.95
C SER A 336 25.45 -25.18 -20.65
N GLU A 337 25.45 -25.14 -21.99
CA GLU A 337 24.32 -25.57 -22.83
C GLU A 337 24.57 -27.03 -23.33
N PRO A 338 23.78 -27.62 -24.25
CA PRO A 338 22.96 -28.77 -23.88
C PRO A 338 23.40 -30.10 -24.54
N SER A 339 22.84 -31.21 -24.09
CA SER A 339 22.92 -32.52 -24.76
C SER A 339 21.71 -33.40 -24.44
N GLU A 340 21.44 -34.38 -25.31
CA GLU A 340 20.15 -35.09 -25.39
C GLU A 340 20.05 -36.38 -24.56
N VAL A 341 18.84 -36.62 -24.05
CA VAL A 341 18.10 -37.90 -23.96
C VAL A 341 18.82 -39.18 -23.46
N VAL A 342 18.38 -39.67 -22.29
CA VAL A 342 18.05 -41.09 -22.03
C VAL A 342 16.80 -41.17 -21.13
N MET A 343 15.90 -42.13 -21.35
CA MET A 343 14.78 -42.46 -20.45
C MET A 343 15.02 -43.78 -19.71
N VAL A 344 14.56 -43.89 -18.45
CA VAL A 344 14.24 -45.17 -17.78
C VAL A 344 12.93 -44.99 -16.98
N ASN A 345 12.12 -46.05 -16.84
CA ASN A 345 10.71 -45.99 -16.41
C ASN A 345 10.44 -46.50 -14.99
N GLY A 346 9.29 -46.06 -14.44
CA GLY A 346 8.61 -46.58 -13.24
C GLY A 346 7.51 -45.59 -12.81
N SER A 347 6.29 -45.62 -13.35
CA SER A 347 5.20 -46.61 -13.14
C SER A 347 4.74 -46.65 -11.67
N ALA A 348 3.46 -46.49 -11.32
CA ALA A 348 2.23 -46.73 -12.09
C ALA A 348 1.07 -45.75 -11.79
N GLU A 349 0.26 -45.45 -12.82
CA GLU A 349 -1.24 -45.50 -12.86
C GLU A 349 -2.11 -44.68 -11.87
N LYS A 350 -3.36 -44.21 -12.12
CA LYS A 350 -4.41 -44.23 -13.19
C LYS A 350 -5.48 -43.17 -12.74
N LEU A 351 -6.35 -42.46 -13.49
CA LEU A 351 -6.83 -42.24 -14.89
C LEU A 351 -7.16 -40.72 -15.02
N LEU A 352 -7.20 -40.01 -16.17
CA LEU A 352 -8.16 -39.97 -17.31
C LEU A 352 -9.65 -39.75 -16.93
N LYS A 353 -10.47 -38.91 -17.60
CA LYS A 353 -10.45 -38.20 -18.91
C LYS A 353 -10.87 -36.72 -18.72
N LYS A 354 -10.39 -35.68 -19.44
CA LYS A 354 -10.27 -35.40 -20.89
C LYS A 354 -11.61 -35.26 -21.64
N CYS A 355 -11.91 -34.03 -22.10
CA CYS A 355 -12.55 -33.83 -23.41
C CYS A 355 -12.21 -32.45 -24.03
N LYS A 356 -11.67 -32.47 -25.25
CA LYS A 356 -11.56 -31.32 -26.17
C LYS A 356 -11.42 -31.92 -27.57
N ASN A 357 -12.30 -31.56 -28.50
CA ASN A 357 -12.25 -32.02 -29.89
C ASN A 357 -12.66 -30.89 -30.84
N ARG A 358 -12.16 -30.96 -32.07
CA ARG A 358 -12.62 -30.22 -33.26
C ARG A 358 -13.52 -31.18 -34.09
N GLU A 359 -13.94 -30.95 -35.34
CA GLU A 359 -13.58 -30.01 -36.42
C GLU A 359 -14.69 -30.02 -37.51
N LYS A 360 -14.43 -29.39 -38.69
CA LYS A 360 -15.16 -29.51 -39.98
C LYS A 360 -16.55 -28.82 -40.06
N ASP A 361 -17.07 -28.41 -41.23
CA ASP A 361 -16.59 -28.36 -42.65
C ASP A 361 -17.40 -27.24 -43.39
N THR A 362 -16.96 -26.46 -44.39
CA THR A 362 -16.79 -26.78 -45.84
C THR A 362 -16.55 -25.48 -46.67
N GLY A 363 -15.99 -25.59 -47.90
CA GLY A 363 -16.04 -24.57 -49.00
C GLY A 363 -15.05 -23.38 -48.90
N ALA A 364 -14.20 -22.97 -49.87
CA ALA A 364 -14.12 -23.02 -51.35
C ALA A 364 -15.05 -22.03 -52.09
N ALA A 365 -14.64 -21.20 -53.08
CA ALA A 365 -13.33 -20.74 -53.62
C ALA A 365 -13.58 -19.47 -54.52
N ASP A 366 -12.69 -18.81 -55.30
CA ASP A 366 -11.24 -18.89 -55.63
C ASP A 366 -10.72 -17.54 -56.22
N THR A 367 -9.42 -17.47 -56.56
CA THR A 367 -8.72 -16.65 -57.59
C THR A 367 -8.40 -15.15 -57.44
N LYS A 368 -7.08 -14.90 -57.30
CA LYS A 368 -6.18 -14.04 -58.15
C LYS A 368 -6.39 -12.51 -58.32
N ALA A 369 -5.36 -11.76 -57.85
CA ALA A 369 -4.52 -10.80 -58.61
C ALA A 369 -5.14 -9.51 -59.23
N GLU A 370 -4.43 -8.40 -59.54
CA GLU A 370 -2.97 -8.09 -59.53
C GLU A 370 -2.68 -6.56 -59.29
N LYS A 371 -1.41 -6.19 -59.10
CA LYS A 371 -0.71 -4.89 -59.32
C LYS A 371 -1.55 -3.68 -59.83
N LYS A 372 -1.40 -2.44 -59.32
CA LYS A 372 -0.19 -1.57 -59.55
C LYS A 372 -0.23 -0.22 -58.77
N LYS A 373 0.95 0.43 -58.65
CA LYS A 373 1.17 1.80 -58.11
C LYS A 373 0.79 2.93 -59.10
N LYS A 374 0.38 4.11 -58.63
CA LYS A 374 0.87 5.43 -59.16
C LYS A 374 0.65 6.63 -58.22
N LYS A 375 1.45 7.70 -58.42
CA LYS A 375 1.54 8.93 -57.60
C LYS A 375 0.86 10.15 -58.26
N LYS A 376 0.40 11.11 -57.45
CA LYS A 376 0.49 12.60 -57.62
C LYS A 376 0.60 13.20 -56.20
N LYS A 377 1.46 14.18 -55.83
CA LYS A 377 1.80 15.54 -56.32
C LYS A 377 0.63 16.55 -56.20
N LYS A 378 0.80 17.82 -55.77
CA LYS A 378 1.85 18.51 -54.96
C LYS A 378 1.39 19.99 -54.71
N ASN A 379 1.83 20.65 -53.62
CA ASN A 379 1.72 22.12 -53.36
C ASN A 379 0.26 22.65 -53.18
N LYS A 380 -0.03 23.89 -52.73
CA LYS A 380 0.77 25.12 -52.50
C LYS A 380 0.23 25.93 -51.28
N LYS A 381 0.99 26.94 -50.81
CA LYS A 381 0.59 27.97 -49.81
C LYS A 381 -0.24 29.13 -50.42
N GLU A 382 -0.81 29.97 -49.52
CA GLU A 382 -0.52 31.43 -49.31
C GLU A 382 -1.73 32.42 -49.28
N ASN A 383 -1.97 32.99 -48.07
CA ASN A 383 -2.39 34.34 -47.63
C ASN A 383 -3.55 35.17 -48.27
N GLY A 384 -4.35 35.79 -47.36
CA GLY A 384 -5.01 37.12 -47.52
C GLY A 384 -6.55 37.13 -47.60
N ILE A 385 -7.28 38.20 -47.22
CA ILE A 385 -6.94 39.41 -46.41
C ILE A 385 -8.23 40.16 -45.94
N LEU A 386 -8.15 40.92 -44.82
CA LEU A 386 -8.98 42.05 -44.28
C LEU A 386 -10.52 42.18 -44.43
N ASP A 387 -11.20 42.57 -43.35
CA ASP A 387 -11.85 43.91 -43.08
C ASP A 387 -12.70 43.88 -41.78
N SER A 388 -13.18 44.97 -41.17
CA SER A 388 -12.52 46.22 -40.70
C SER A 388 -13.38 46.91 -39.60
N ASP A 389 -12.85 48.00 -39.01
CA ASP A 389 -13.50 49.00 -38.12
C ASP A 389 -13.87 48.64 -36.66
N SER A 390 -13.92 49.55 -35.67
CA SER A 390 -13.22 50.81 -35.25
C SER A 390 -14.16 51.50 -34.19
N GLU A 391 -13.82 52.48 -33.33
CA GLU A 391 -12.69 53.44 -33.21
C GLU A 391 -12.26 53.73 -31.74
N LYS A 392 -11.04 54.29 -31.55
CA LYS A 392 -10.62 55.41 -30.64
C LYS A 392 -10.92 55.41 -29.10
N SER A 393 -10.10 56.03 -28.22
CA SER A 393 -8.74 56.64 -28.32
C SER A 393 -8.17 57.07 -26.94
N SER A 394 -6.82 57.05 -26.79
CA SER A 394 -5.89 57.94 -26.01
C SER A 394 -6.33 58.58 -24.67
N THR A 395 -5.49 58.72 -23.63
CA THR A 395 -4.09 59.22 -23.57
C THR A 395 -3.25 58.51 -22.48
N ASP A 396 -1.94 58.28 -22.65
CA ASP A 396 -0.80 59.19 -22.31
C ASP A 396 -0.87 59.76 -20.85
N ARG A 397 0.19 59.74 -20.01
CA ARG A 397 1.65 59.66 -20.29
C ARG A 397 2.50 59.18 -19.07
N GLU A 398 3.81 59.01 -19.27
CA GLU A 398 4.82 58.45 -18.33
C GLU A 398 5.38 59.46 -17.30
N ASN A 399 5.99 58.95 -16.20
CA ASN A 399 7.39 59.29 -15.84
C ASN A 399 7.97 58.40 -14.71
N GLU A 400 9.29 58.22 -14.71
CA GLU A 400 10.08 57.57 -13.64
C GLU A 400 10.81 58.60 -12.74
N ASN A 401 11.39 58.10 -11.63
CA ASN A 401 12.37 58.69 -10.68
C ASN A 401 11.84 59.12 -9.29
N VAL A 402 12.61 59.11 -8.19
CA VAL A 402 13.72 58.24 -7.68
C VAL A 402 14.09 58.69 -6.24
N VAL A 403 14.58 57.78 -5.37
CA VAL A 403 15.33 58.05 -4.10
C VAL A 403 14.62 58.74 -2.89
N ALA A 404 14.26 57.89 -1.92
CA ALA A 404 14.77 57.80 -0.52
C ALA A 404 14.48 58.82 0.64
N ASN A 405 14.65 58.25 1.84
CA ASN A 405 14.93 58.79 3.20
C ASN A 405 13.83 59.34 4.13
N ASP A 406 13.81 58.69 5.31
CA ASP A 406 13.71 59.19 6.70
C ASP A 406 12.44 59.84 7.31
N ALA A 407 12.11 59.28 8.49
CA ALA A 407 11.57 59.90 9.72
C ALA A 407 10.32 60.81 9.66
N VAL A 408 9.28 60.41 10.40
CA VAL A 408 9.14 60.68 11.86
C VAL A 408 8.54 59.43 12.53
#